data_AF-A0A2G7GVI8-F1
#
_entry.id   AF-A0A2G7GVI8-F1
#
_cell.length_a   1.000
_cell.length_b   1.000
_cell.length_c   1.000
_cell.angle_alpha   90.00
_cell.angle_beta   90.00
_cell.angle_gamma   90.00
#
_symmetry.space_group_name_H-M   'P 1'
#
loop_
_entity.id
_entity.type
_entity.pdbx_description
1 polymer ?
#
loop_
_entity_poly.entity_id
_entity_poly.type
_entity_poly.pdbx_seq_one_letter_code
_entity_poly.pdbx_strand_id
1 'polypeptide(L)'
;MSVYRDFVRDFPERCLKLLQRSERNFDLEVTQLLLVASSGFVIPRERLKDRNNTLEPDYRPKYRKGGELVANHPDVAEFLELAGTVHQELKRPVKESSFWPLIRSSAQYQERWRPSGVELVAVGEVPDAMTVEQLFDILRNGLAHGNVFVKGDRRREIAALTFGQSTIRDSDEYKFVTFSVRDFRSLLRGWFALLLDETLISGVQPTLQEPAA
;
A
#
# COMPACT_ATOMS: atom_id res chain seq x y z
N MET A 1 -3.54 -29.74 4.37
CA MET A 1 -2.38 -28.86 4.65
C MET A 1 -2.59 -27.57 3.88
N SER A 2 -2.45 -26.43 4.54
CA SER A 2 -2.50 -25.12 3.88
C SER A 2 -1.27 -24.95 2.99
N VAL A 3 -1.43 -24.34 1.80
CA VAL A 3 -0.30 -23.99 0.91
C VAL A 3 0.50 -22.78 1.45
N TYR A 4 0.02 -22.16 2.54
CA TYR A 4 0.68 -21.08 3.27
C TYR A 4 1.43 -21.67 4.48
N ARG A 5 2.72 -21.37 4.56
CA ARG A 5 3.59 -21.56 5.73
C ARG A 5 3.50 -20.36 6.65
N ASP A 6 3.60 -19.15 6.08
CA ASP A 6 3.42 -17.88 6.76
C ASP A 6 2.53 -16.98 5.89
N PHE A 7 1.31 -16.71 6.35
CA PHE A 7 0.39 -15.84 5.60
C PHE A 7 0.96 -14.42 5.43
N VAL A 8 1.74 -13.93 6.38
CA VAL A 8 2.23 -12.54 6.38
C VAL A 8 3.29 -12.34 5.29
N ARG A 9 4.04 -13.38 4.92
CA ARG A 9 5.00 -13.34 3.81
C ARG A 9 4.50 -13.96 2.52
N ASP A 10 3.94 -15.18 2.59
CA ASP A 10 3.53 -15.93 1.40
C ASP A 10 2.40 -15.21 0.63
N PHE A 11 1.52 -14.48 1.33
CA PHE A 11 0.44 -13.75 0.66
C PHE A 11 0.94 -12.52 -0.08
N PRO A 12 1.74 -11.61 0.52
CA PRO A 12 2.45 -10.58 -0.22
C PRO A 12 3.29 -11.10 -1.39
N GLU A 13 4.03 -12.20 -1.21
CA GLU A 13 4.86 -12.78 -2.27
C GLU A 13 4.01 -13.19 -3.50
N ARG A 14 2.85 -13.80 -3.26
CA ARG A 14 1.88 -14.15 -4.32
C ARG A 14 1.29 -12.91 -4.97
N CYS A 15 0.98 -11.87 -4.20
CA CYS A 15 0.49 -10.60 -4.73
C CYS A 15 1.55 -9.90 -5.61
N LEU A 16 2.82 -9.96 -5.21
CA LEU A 16 3.95 -9.45 -6.00
C LEU A 16 4.12 -10.23 -7.31
N LYS A 17 4.04 -11.58 -7.26
CA LYS A 17 4.06 -12.42 -8.47
C LYS A 17 2.91 -12.07 -9.43
N LEU A 18 1.72 -11.78 -8.91
CA LEU A 18 0.62 -11.27 -9.74
C LEU A 18 0.98 -9.90 -10.34
N LEU A 19 1.47 -8.96 -9.55
CA LEU A 19 1.86 -7.63 -10.03
C LEU A 19 2.91 -7.66 -11.16
N GLN A 20 3.86 -8.60 -11.09
CA GLN A 20 4.92 -8.74 -12.10
C GLN A 20 4.44 -9.34 -13.42
N ARG A 21 3.40 -10.19 -13.41
CA ARG A 21 2.86 -10.80 -14.64
C ARG A 21 2.20 -9.79 -15.58
N SER A 22 1.77 -8.64 -15.07
CA SER A 22 1.01 -7.64 -15.80
C SER A 22 1.85 -6.77 -16.75
N GLU A 23 3.18 -6.77 -16.63
CA GLU A 23 4.04 -5.94 -17.48
C GLU A 23 3.90 -6.27 -18.98
N ARG A 24 3.16 -7.33 -19.33
CA ARG A 24 2.95 -7.81 -20.69
C ARG A 24 1.52 -7.61 -21.23
N ASN A 25 0.56 -7.13 -20.43
CA ASN A 25 -0.84 -6.92 -20.85
C ASN A 25 -1.32 -5.52 -20.46
N PHE A 26 -1.20 -4.57 -21.40
CA PHE A 26 -1.54 -3.15 -21.18
C PHE A 26 -3.03 -2.93 -20.86
N ASP A 27 -3.94 -3.71 -21.44
CA ASP A 27 -5.39 -3.46 -21.33
C ASP A 27 -5.97 -3.66 -19.92
N LEU A 28 -5.33 -4.48 -19.08
CA LEU A 28 -5.82 -4.82 -17.73
C LEU A 28 -4.88 -4.32 -16.62
N GLU A 29 -3.91 -3.50 -16.97
CA GLU A 29 -2.84 -3.06 -16.08
C GLU A 29 -3.39 -2.40 -14.80
N VAL A 30 -4.31 -1.45 -14.94
CA VAL A 30 -4.89 -0.72 -13.79
C VAL A 30 -5.83 -1.59 -12.97
N THR A 31 -6.65 -2.43 -13.62
CA THR A 31 -7.54 -3.36 -12.93
C THR A 31 -6.74 -4.33 -12.06
N GLN A 32 -5.66 -4.88 -12.60
CA GLN A 32 -4.78 -5.77 -11.86
C GLN A 32 -4.04 -5.04 -10.73
N LEU A 33 -3.59 -3.82 -10.98
CA LEU A 33 -2.93 -2.98 -9.98
C LEU A 33 -3.85 -2.70 -8.77
N LEU A 34 -5.11 -2.35 -9.02
CA LEU A 34 -6.12 -2.14 -7.98
C LEU A 34 -6.48 -3.45 -7.26
N LEU A 35 -6.58 -4.58 -7.98
CA LEU A 35 -6.84 -5.89 -7.37
C LEU A 35 -5.71 -6.27 -6.40
N VAL A 36 -4.46 -6.12 -6.84
CA VAL A 36 -3.28 -6.40 -6.03
C VAL A 36 -3.18 -5.44 -4.85
N ALA A 37 -3.49 -4.16 -5.02
CA ALA A 37 -3.50 -3.19 -3.93
C ALA A 37 -4.57 -3.54 -2.89
N SER A 38 -5.80 -3.80 -3.32
CA SER A 38 -6.90 -4.16 -2.42
C SER A 38 -6.60 -5.42 -1.60
N SER A 39 -5.87 -6.39 -2.16
CA SER A 39 -5.52 -7.62 -1.43
C SER A 39 -4.19 -7.50 -0.69
N GLY A 40 -3.10 -7.26 -1.41
CA GLY A 40 -1.73 -7.30 -0.91
C GLY A 40 -1.31 -6.09 -0.09
N PHE A 41 -2.00 -4.96 -0.22
CA PHE A 41 -1.76 -3.80 0.65
C PHE A 41 -2.70 -3.78 1.84
N VAL A 42 -4.02 -3.82 1.62
CA VAL A 42 -5.00 -3.66 2.71
C VAL A 42 -4.91 -4.79 3.74
N ILE A 43 -4.87 -6.06 3.30
CA ILE A 43 -4.93 -7.19 4.23
C ILE A 43 -3.70 -7.24 5.15
N PRO A 44 -2.45 -7.21 4.65
CA PRO A 44 -1.29 -7.23 5.54
C PRO A 44 -1.23 -5.99 6.44
N ARG A 45 -1.57 -4.81 5.91
CA ARG A 45 -1.61 -3.58 6.70
C ARG A 45 -2.57 -3.68 7.88
N GLU A 46 -3.80 -4.14 7.66
CA GLU A 46 -4.78 -4.28 8.74
C GLU A 46 -4.38 -5.34 9.78
N ARG A 47 -3.60 -6.36 9.38
CA ARG A 47 -3.05 -7.36 10.29
C ARG A 47 -1.88 -6.82 11.12
N LEU A 48 -1.03 -5.99 10.51
CA LEU A 48 0.16 -5.43 11.15
C LEU A 48 -0.10 -4.12 11.90
N LYS A 49 -1.25 -3.47 11.67
CA LYS A 49 -1.65 -2.26 12.40
C LYS A 49 -1.89 -2.62 13.85
N ASP A 50 -1.00 -2.17 14.73
CA ASP A 50 -1.21 -2.24 16.17
C ASP A 50 -2.45 -1.43 16.53
N ARG A 51 -3.49 -2.13 16.98
CA ARG A 51 -4.78 -1.49 17.23
C ARG A 51 -4.83 -0.71 18.53
N ASN A 52 -3.87 -0.83 19.47
CA ASN A 52 -3.86 -0.02 20.72
C ASN A 52 -2.70 -0.35 21.72
N ASN A 53 -1.50 -0.81 21.31
CA ASN A 53 -0.54 -1.47 22.22
C ASN A 53 -1.12 -2.74 22.88
N THR A 54 -2.33 -3.12 22.49
CA THR A 54 -3.04 -4.34 22.83
C THR A 54 -3.27 -5.06 21.52
N LEU A 55 -2.25 -5.78 21.05
CA LEU A 55 -2.54 -7.13 20.59
C LEU A 55 -3.16 -7.85 21.79
N GLU A 56 -4.47 -7.63 22.01
CA GLU A 56 -5.22 -8.40 22.98
C GLU A 56 -4.87 -9.87 22.73
N PRO A 57 -4.71 -10.69 23.78
CA PRO A 57 -4.27 -12.08 23.65
C PRO A 57 -5.02 -12.85 22.56
N ASP A 58 -6.23 -12.43 22.23
CA ASP A 58 -7.13 -13.00 21.24
C ASP A 58 -6.75 -12.74 19.77
N TYR A 59 -6.03 -11.67 19.45
CA TYR A 59 -5.63 -11.32 18.08
C TYR A 59 -4.17 -11.66 17.75
N ARG A 60 -3.37 -12.06 18.74
CA ARG A 60 -2.05 -12.64 18.45
C ARG A 60 -2.23 -13.94 17.66
N PRO A 61 -1.34 -14.27 16.72
CA PRO A 61 -1.36 -15.60 16.11
C PRO A 61 -1.28 -16.66 17.20
N LYS A 62 -2.41 -17.32 17.48
CA LYS A 62 -2.46 -18.37 18.50
C LYS A 62 -1.99 -19.66 17.87
N TYR A 63 -0.71 -19.99 18.05
CA TYR A 63 -0.28 -21.34 17.74
C TYR A 63 -0.83 -22.29 18.82
N ARG A 64 -1.72 -23.19 18.42
CA ARG A 64 -2.22 -24.27 19.27
C ARG A 64 -1.54 -25.57 18.87
N LYS A 65 -0.72 -26.14 19.77
CA LYS A 65 -0.19 -27.49 19.61
C LYS A 65 -0.83 -28.38 20.66
N GLY A 66 -1.65 -29.34 20.23
CA GLY A 66 -2.36 -30.23 21.16
C GLY A 66 -3.42 -29.56 22.05
N GLY A 67 -3.91 -28.36 21.68
CA GLY A 67 -4.93 -27.62 22.44
C GLY A 67 -4.36 -26.54 23.36
N GLU A 68 -3.05 -26.54 23.64
CA GLU A 68 -2.39 -25.52 24.46
C GLU A 68 -1.89 -24.34 23.62
N LEU A 69 -2.01 -23.14 24.17
CA LEU A 69 -1.46 -21.91 23.60
C LEU A 69 0.05 -21.90 23.76
N VAL A 70 0.78 -21.99 22.65
CA VAL A 70 2.24 -21.85 22.64
C VAL A 70 2.56 -20.36 22.48
N ALA A 71 2.81 -19.68 23.60
CA ALA A 71 3.11 -18.24 23.61
C ALA A 71 4.43 -17.86 22.88
N ASN A 72 5.33 -18.84 22.68
CA ASN A 72 6.69 -18.63 22.17
C ASN A 72 6.95 -19.33 20.82
N HIS A 73 5.94 -19.37 19.92
CA HIS A 73 6.17 -19.92 18.58
C HIS A 73 7.07 -18.97 17.77
N PRO A 74 8.09 -19.46 17.03
CA PRO A 74 8.96 -18.62 16.20
C PRO A 74 8.21 -17.68 15.26
N ASP A 75 7.15 -18.16 14.60
CA ASP A 75 6.29 -17.36 13.72
C ASP A 75 5.64 -16.16 14.43
N VAL A 76 5.37 -16.25 15.74
CA VAL A 76 4.81 -15.14 16.52
C VAL A 76 5.89 -14.08 16.77
N ALA A 77 7.12 -14.49 17.05
CA ALA A 77 8.24 -13.56 17.24
C ALA A 77 8.56 -12.82 15.94
N GLU A 78 8.64 -13.54 14.82
CA GLU A 78 8.86 -12.98 13.49
C GLU A 78 7.76 -12.01 13.07
N PHE A 79 6.49 -12.35 13.36
CA PHE A 79 5.37 -11.44 13.12
C PHE A 79 5.47 -10.15 13.94
N LEU A 80 5.82 -10.24 15.22
CA LEU A 80 5.95 -9.07 16.10
C LEU A 80 7.12 -8.18 15.69
N GLU A 81 8.23 -8.78 15.27
CA GLU A 81 9.38 -8.04 14.73
C GLU A 81 8.99 -7.28 13.46
N LEU A 82 8.37 -7.95 12.49
CA LEU A 82 7.89 -7.31 11.26
C LEU A 82 6.86 -6.21 11.55
N ALA A 83 5.91 -6.45 12.46
CA ALA A 83 4.94 -5.45 12.87
C ALA A 83 5.62 -4.21 13.49
N GLY A 84 6.68 -4.42 14.29
CA GLY A 84 7.51 -3.34 14.83
C GLY A 84 8.20 -2.53 13.74
N THR A 85 8.85 -3.20 12.78
CA THR A 85 9.51 -2.56 11.63
C THR A 85 8.51 -1.76 10.79
N VAL A 86 7.37 -2.36 10.43
CA VAL A 86 6.31 -1.66 9.68
C VAL A 86 5.78 -0.47 10.49
N HIS A 87 5.53 -0.62 11.79
CA HIS A 87 5.04 0.46 12.62
C HIS A 87 6.02 1.65 12.66
N GLN A 88 7.31 1.39 12.84
CA GLN A 88 8.33 2.44 12.83
C GLN A 88 8.35 3.18 11.49
N GLU A 89 8.28 2.45 10.38
CA GLU A 89 8.25 3.05 9.04
C GLU A 89 6.98 3.89 8.81
N LEU A 90 5.81 3.39 9.22
CA LEU A 90 4.54 4.09 9.09
C LEU A 90 4.51 5.42 9.86
N LYS A 91 5.23 5.53 10.98
CA LYS A 91 5.29 6.75 11.79
C LYS A 91 6.25 7.81 11.24
N ARG A 92 7.10 7.49 10.27
CA ARG A 92 8.04 8.46 9.69
C ARG A 92 7.30 9.50 8.84
N PRO A 93 7.81 10.75 8.79
CA PRO A 93 7.43 11.70 7.75
C PRO A 93 7.66 11.08 6.37
N VAL A 94 6.72 11.28 5.44
CA VAL A 94 6.78 10.68 4.10
C VAL A 94 8.10 11.00 3.41
N LYS A 95 8.56 12.26 3.50
CA LYS A 95 9.78 12.75 2.84
C LYS A 95 11.08 12.17 3.43
N GLU A 96 11.01 11.58 4.62
CA GLU A 96 12.14 10.95 5.33
C GLU A 96 12.04 9.40 5.31
N SER A 97 10.96 8.87 4.74
CA SER A 97 10.70 7.43 4.68
C SER A 97 11.43 6.75 3.51
N SER A 98 11.54 5.42 3.59
CA SER A 98 11.99 4.56 2.49
C SER A 98 11.07 4.65 1.26
N PHE A 99 9.83 5.11 1.43
CA PHE A 99 8.89 5.28 0.33
C PHE A 99 9.11 6.56 -0.47
N TRP A 100 9.81 7.57 0.07
CA TRP A 100 9.95 8.87 -0.61
C TRP A 100 10.53 8.77 -2.03
N PRO A 101 11.62 8.01 -2.29
CA PRO A 101 12.17 7.89 -3.63
C PRO A 101 11.19 7.28 -4.64
N LEU A 102 10.23 6.46 -4.16
CA LEU A 102 9.25 5.75 -4.99
C LEU A 102 8.07 6.65 -5.41
N ILE A 103 7.83 7.74 -4.68
CA ILE A 103 6.62 8.55 -4.86
C ILE A 103 6.87 10.04 -5.11
N ARG A 104 8.07 10.55 -4.81
CA ARG A 104 8.41 11.99 -4.95
C ARG A 104 8.20 12.56 -6.35
N SER A 105 8.21 11.72 -7.38
CA SER A 105 8.09 12.13 -8.79
C SER A 105 6.65 12.41 -9.23
N SER A 106 5.64 11.86 -8.56
CA SER A 106 4.25 12.05 -8.99
C SER A 106 3.20 12.07 -7.89
N ALA A 107 3.56 11.88 -6.61
CA ALA A 107 2.60 12.01 -5.53
C ALA A 107 2.10 13.45 -5.45
N GLN A 108 0.80 13.62 -5.64
CA GLN A 108 0.13 14.90 -5.47
C GLN A 108 -0.90 14.79 -4.36
N TYR A 109 -1.02 15.85 -3.55
CA TYR A 109 -1.95 15.91 -2.42
C TYR A 109 -2.90 17.10 -2.55
N GLN A 110 -4.14 16.92 -2.10
CA GLN A 110 -5.11 18.00 -2.02
C GLN A 110 -6.18 17.71 -0.97
N GLU A 111 -6.58 18.73 -0.23
CA GLU A 111 -7.81 18.73 0.58
C GLU A 111 -8.88 19.53 -0.15
N ARG A 112 -10.07 18.95 -0.33
CA ARG A 112 -11.21 19.63 -0.97
C ARG A 112 -12.51 18.90 -0.72
N TRP A 113 -13.61 19.57 -1.06
CA TRP A 113 -14.93 18.95 -1.14
C TRP A 113 -14.96 17.79 -2.14
N ARG A 114 -15.68 16.73 -1.78
CA ARG A 114 -15.88 15.52 -2.59
C ARG A 114 -16.42 15.91 -3.96
N PRO A 115 -15.75 15.51 -5.06
CA PRO A 115 -16.29 15.75 -6.39
C PRO A 115 -17.49 14.83 -6.67
N SER A 116 -18.40 15.29 -7.50
CA SER A 116 -19.53 14.49 -8.02
C SER A 116 -19.14 13.58 -9.20
N GLY A 117 -17.94 13.75 -9.77
CA GLY A 117 -17.45 13.01 -10.94
C GLY A 117 -16.46 11.89 -10.60
N VAL A 118 -16.13 11.09 -11.61
CA VAL A 118 -15.15 9.99 -11.53
C VAL A 118 -13.73 10.42 -11.90
N GLU A 119 -13.58 11.60 -12.50
CA GLU A 119 -12.28 12.17 -12.85
C GLU A 119 -11.81 13.16 -11.79
N LEU A 120 -10.65 12.89 -11.22
CA LEU A 120 -10.03 13.78 -10.23
C LEU A 120 -8.52 13.59 -10.23
N VAL A 121 -7.80 14.71 -10.14
CA VAL A 121 -6.37 14.75 -9.82
C VAL A 121 -6.13 15.80 -8.74
N ALA A 122 -5.44 15.39 -7.68
CA ALA A 122 -4.87 16.29 -6.69
C ALA A 122 -3.76 17.11 -7.34
N VAL A 123 -3.61 18.39 -6.96
CA VAL A 123 -2.70 19.32 -7.67
C VAL A 123 -1.69 20.00 -6.76
N GLY A 124 -1.49 19.52 -5.53
CA GLY A 124 -0.54 20.06 -4.57
C GLY A 124 0.62 19.10 -4.25
N GLU A 125 1.52 19.56 -3.42
CA GLU A 125 2.63 18.75 -2.89
C GLU A 125 2.20 17.96 -1.65
N VAL A 126 2.86 16.82 -1.43
CA VAL A 126 2.75 16.08 -0.17
C VAL A 126 3.24 16.98 0.98
N PRO A 127 2.42 17.26 2.01
CA PRO A 127 2.83 18.08 3.15
C PRO A 127 4.05 17.51 3.87
N ASP A 128 4.96 18.36 4.35
CA ASP A 128 6.17 17.94 5.08
C ASP A 128 5.85 17.11 6.33
N ALA A 129 4.78 17.50 7.03
CA ALA A 129 4.33 16.83 8.26
C ALA A 129 3.51 15.55 7.99
N MET A 130 3.20 15.22 6.73
CA MET A 130 2.44 14.01 6.43
C MET A 130 3.28 12.77 6.76
N THR A 131 2.73 11.86 7.56
CA THR A 131 3.38 10.56 7.83
C THR A 131 3.00 9.52 6.79
N VAL A 132 3.82 8.47 6.66
CA VAL A 132 3.49 7.32 5.79
C VAL A 132 2.16 6.68 6.19
N GLU A 133 1.87 6.62 7.49
CA GLU A 133 0.59 6.12 8.01
C GLU A 133 -0.60 6.89 7.46
N GLN A 134 -0.54 8.24 7.48
CA GLN A 134 -1.61 9.09 6.97
C GLN A 134 -1.80 8.91 5.46
N LEU A 135 -0.70 8.88 4.70
CA LEU A 135 -0.72 8.57 3.27
C LEU A 135 -1.40 7.20 3.01
N PHE A 136 -1.04 6.19 3.79
CA PHE A 136 -1.55 4.83 3.66
C PHE A 136 -2.99 4.69 4.14
N ASP A 137 -3.44 5.50 5.10
CA ASP A 137 -4.85 5.58 5.50
C ASP A 137 -5.71 6.13 4.34
N ILE A 138 -5.21 7.13 3.59
CA ILE A 138 -5.89 7.65 2.40
C ILE A 138 -6.03 6.54 1.34
N LEU A 139 -4.93 5.86 1.02
CA LEU A 139 -4.91 4.74 0.07
C LEU A 139 -5.89 3.63 0.49
N ARG A 140 -5.81 3.20 1.75
CA ARG A 140 -6.65 2.15 2.30
C ARG A 140 -8.13 2.55 2.25
N ASN A 141 -8.47 3.79 2.63
CA ASN A 141 -9.85 4.26 2.58
C ASN A 141 -10.38 4.26 1.15
N GLY A 142 -9.59 4.78 0.20
CA GLY A 142 -9.86 4.73 -1.23
C GLY A 142 -10.21 3.32 -1.71
N LEU A 143 -9.31 2.37 -1.46
CA LEU A 143 -9.47 0.97 -1.87
C LEU A 143 -10.66 0.28 -1.19
N ALA A 144 -10.87 0.51 0.11
CA ALA A 144 -11.90 -0.19 0.89
C ALA A 144 -13.32 0.33 0.62
N HIS A 145 -13.48 1.61 0.30
CA HIS A 145 -14.78 2.27 0.15
C HIS A 145 -15.11 2.64 -1.30
N GLY A 146 -14.25 2.29 -2.27
CA GLY A 146 -14.42 2.66 -3.67
C GLY A 146 -14.25 4.16 -3.93
N ASN A 147 -13.57 4.89 -3.03
CA ASN A 147 -13.20 6.29 -3.22
C ASN A 147 -11.94 6.39 -4.10
N VAL A 148 -11.99 5.76 -5.28
CA VAL A 148 -10.93 5.73 -6.27
C VAL A 148 -11.41 6.48 -7.51
N PHE A 149 -10.63 7.46 -7.93
CA PHE A 149 -10.88 8.30 -9.10
C PHE A 149 -9.72 8.12 -10.08
N VAL A 150 -9.97 8.43 -11.35
CA VAL A 150 -9.00 8.20 -12.42
C VAL A 150 -8.75 9.47 -13.21
N LYS A 151 -7.65 9.52 -13.94
CA LYS A 151 -7.45 10.48 -15.03
C LYS A 151 -6.96 9.75 -16.26
N GLY A 152 -7.68 9.94 -17.36
CA GLY A 152 -7.28 9.48 -18.68
C GLY A 152 -6.14 10.31 -19.27
N ASP A 153 -5.35 9.71 -20.15
CA ASP A 153 -4.43 10.39 -21.06
C ASP A 153 -5.12 10.79 -22.38
N ARG A 154 -4.33 11.23 -23.37
CA ARG A 154 -4.85 11.60 -24.70
C ARG A 154 -5.44 10.42 -25.49
N ARG A 155 -5.07 9.19 -25.14
CA ARG A 155 -5.56 7.94 -25.73
C ARG A 155 -6.75 7.35 -24.97
N ARG A 156 -7.22 8.04 -23.91
CA ARG A 156 -8.24 7.56 -22.96
C ARG A 156 -7.79 6.35 -22.14
N GLU A 157 -6.49 6.13 -22.02
CA GLU A 157 -5.90 5.17 -21.09
C GLU A 157 -5.77 5.80 -19.70
N ILE A 158 -5.98 5.03 -18.64
CA ILE A 158 -5.85 5.56 -17.27
C ILE A 158 -4.37 5.84 -16.98
N ALA A 159 -4.01 7.11 -16.82
CA ALA A 159 -2.63 7.53 -16.54
C ALA A 159 -2.37 7.77 -15.04
N ALA A 160 -3.41 8.09 -14.27
CA ALA A 160 -3.29 8.37 -12.85
C ALA A 160 -4.47 7.83 -12.04
N LEU A 161 -4.17 7.49 -10.79
CA LEU A 161 -5.10 7.01 -9.78
C LEU A 161 -5.13 7.98 -8.61
N THR A 162 -6.32 8.36 -8.18
CA THR A 162 -6.53 9.25 -7.04
C THR A 162 -7.36 8.54 -5.98
N PHE A 163 -6.87 8.54 -4.75
CA PHE A 163 -7.52 7.89 -3.60
C PHE A 163 -8.03 8.95 -2.64
N GLY A 164 -9.27 8.80 -2.17
CA GLY A 164 -9.93 9.76 -1.28
C GLY A 164 -10.23 9.19 0.11
N GLN A 165 -10.10 10.03 1.13
CA GLN A 165 -10.52 9.78 2.51
C GLN A 165 -11.24 11.00 3.08
N SER A 166 -12.42 10.81 3.67
CA SER A 166 -13.13 11.87 4.39
C SER A 166 -12.36 12.32 5.65
N THR A 167 -12.26 13.63 5.89
CA THR A 167 -11.53 14.22 7.03
C THR A 167 -12.26 14.06 8.35
N ILE A 168 -13.59 14.12 8.31
CA ILE A 168 -14.48 14.10 9.46
C ILE A 168 -15.64 13.16 9.13
N ARG A 169 -16.05 12.34 10.10
CA ARG A 169 -17.22 11.47 9.93
C ARG A 169 -18.42 12.32 9.51
N ASP A 170 -19.05 11.94 8.41
CA ASP A 170 -20.20 12.64 7.80
C ASP A 170 -19.88 14.02 7.20
N SER A 171 -18.61 14.34 6.93
CA SER A 171 -18.19 15.50 6.15
C SER A 171 -17.92 15.15 4.69
N ASP A 172 -18.26 16.08 3.80
CA ASP A 172 -17.90 16.06 2.39
C ASP A 172 -16.50 16.62 2.12
N GLU A 173 -15.75 17.01 3.14
CA GLU A 173 -14.34 17.37 2.99
C GLU A 173 -13.46 16.10 2.98
N TYR A 174 -12.62 16.01 1.95
CA TYR A 174 -11.80 14.83 1.66
C TYR A 174 -10.34 15.22 1.47
N LYS A 175 -9.46 14.32 1.90
CA LYS A 175 -8.06 14.26 1.55
C LYS A 175 -7.89 13.36 0.34
N PHE A 176 -7.16 13.84 -0.65
CA PHE A 176 -6.88 13.12 -1.88
C PHE A 176 -5.39 12.98 -2.08
N VAL A 177 -4.98 11.79 -2.51
CA VAL A 177 -3.63 11.57 -3.03
C VAL A 177 -3.71 10.97 -4.42
N THR A 178 -2.98 11.57 -5.36
CA THR A 178 -2.86 11.09 -6.74
C THR A 178 -1.47 10.51 -6.99
N PHE A 179 -1.41 9.42 -7.74
CA PHE A 179 -0.18 8.84 -8.28
C PHE A 179 -0.34 8.57 -9.77
N SER A 180 0.76 8.63 -10.52
CA SER A 180 0.78 7.95 -11.83
C SER A 180 0.64 6.44 -11.65
N VAL A 181 0.11 5.73 -12.65
CA VAL A 181 -0.01 4.25 -12.61
C VAL A 181 1.35 3.59 -12.35
N ARG A 182 2.41 4.10 -12.99
CA ARG A 182 3.79 3.63 -12.82
C ARG A 182 4.27 3.80 -11.38
N ASP A 183 4.11 4.97 -10.80
CA ASP A 183 4.65 5.25 -9.46
C ASP A 183 3.80 4.58 -8.37
N PHE A 184 2.48 4.41 -8.57
CA PHE A 184 1.65 3.59 -7.68
C PHE A 184 2.10 2.11 -7.69
N ARG A 185 2.47 1.56 -8.85
CA ARG A 185 3.10 0.24 -8.92
C ARG A 185 4.41 0.20 -8.15
N SER A 186 5.28 1.19 -8.32
CA SER A 186 6.55 1.28 -7.57
C SER A 186 6.32 1.34 -6.06
N LEU A 187 5.32 2.10 -5.62
CA LEU A 187 4.91 2.15 -4.21
C LEU A 187 4.48 0.77 -3.70
N LEU A 188 3.63 0.03 -4.43
CA LEU A 188 3.23 -1.32 -4.04
C LEU A 188 4.41 -2.30 -3.99
N ARG A 189 5.36 -2.19 -4.93
CA ARG A 189 6.60 -2.98 -4.88
C ARG A 189 7.41 -2.68 -3.64
N GLY A 190 7.56 -1.40 -3.29
CA GLY A 190 8.23 -1.01 -2.05
C GLY A 190 7.53 -1.58 -0.82
N TRP A 191 6.19 -1.56 -0.81
CA TRP A 191 5.40 -2.16 0.27
C TRP A 191 5.64 -3.67 0.39
N PHE A 192 5.65 -4.40 -0.74
CA PHE A 192 5.94 -5.83 -0.71
C PHE A 192 7.37 -6.13 -0.29
N ALA A 193 8.36 -5.34 -0.73
CA ALA A 193 9.74 -5.49 -0.30
C ALA A 193 9.90 -5.33 1.22
N LEU A 194 9.19 -4.34 1.82
CA LEU A 194 9.14 -4.19 3.28
C LEU A 194 8.62 -5.44 3.98
N LEU A 195 7.53 -6.03 3.47
CA LEU A 195 6.89 -7.20 4.09
C LEU A 195 7.71 -8.48 3.93
N LEU A 196 8.49 -8.58 2.86
CA LEU A 196 9.31 -9.75 2.55
C LEU A 196 10.72 -9.66 3.13
N ASP A 197 11.03 -8.56 3.86
CA ASP A 197 12.37 -8.26 4.35
C ASP A 197 13.44 -8.30 3.25
N GLU A 198 13.02 -7.99 2.02
CA GLU A 198 13.93 -7.77 0.92
C GLU A 198 14.47 -6.35 1.13
N THR A 199 15.74 -6.23 1.55
CA THR A 199 16.43 -4.95 1.81
C THR A 199 15.94 -3.90 0.82
N LEU A 200 15.07 -3.03 1.32
CA LEU A 200 14.46 -1.97 0.54
C LEU A 200 15.62 -1.10 0.06
N ILE A 201 15.83 -1.09 -1.27
CA ILE A 201 16.68 -0.11 -1.96
C ILE A 201 18.19 -0.40 -1.85
N SER A 202 18.64 -1.54 -2.39
CA SER A 202 20.01 -1.65 -2.96
C SER A 202 20.03 -1.79 -4.49
N GLY A 203 18.88 -1.88 -5.16
CA GLY A 203 18.84 -2.25 -6.58
C GLY A 203 17.72 -1.68 -7.46
N VAL A 204 16.76 -0.92 -6.92
CA VAL A 204 15.74 -0.28 -7.77
C VAL A 204 16.30 1.03 -8.33
N GLN A 205 17.30 0.93 -9.21
CA GLN A 205 17.48 1.98 -10.20
C GLN A 205 16.24 1.94 -11.10
N PRO A 206 15.65 3.09 -11.44
CA PRO A 206 14.69 3.12 -12.52
C PRO A 206 15.45 2.69 -13.77
N THR A 207 15.21 1.49 -14.28
CA THR A 207 15.57 1.12 -15.65
C THR A 207 14.76 2.01 -16.57
N LEU A 208 15.26 3.23 -16.79
CA LEU A 208 15.05 4.03 -17.97
C LEU A 208 15.82 3.35 -19.10
N GLN A 209 15.34 2.19 -19.54
CA GLN A 209 15.58 1.76 -20.90
C GLN A 209 14.30 2.05 -21.65
N GLU A 210 14.27 3.21 -22.30
CA GLU A 210 13.35 3.45 -23.41
C GLU A 210 13.51 2.28 -24.39
N PRO A 211 12.41 1.73 -24.94
CA PRO A 211 12.51 0.79 -26.04
C PRO A 211 13.22 1.51 -27.19
N ALA A 212 14.34 0.95 -27.65
CA ALA A 212 15.03 1.43 -28.83
C ALA A 212 14.02 1.49 -29.99
N ALA A 213 13.95 2.67 -30.62
CA ALA A 213 13.17 2.94 -31.82
C ALA A 213 13.64 2.09 -33.02
#